data_AF-A0A955N8W0-F1
#
_entry.id   AF-A0A955N8W0-F1
#
_cell.length_a   1.000
_cell.length_b   1.000
_cell.length_c   1.000
_cell.angle_alpha   90.00
_cell.angle_beta   90.00
_cell.angle_gamma   90.00
#
_symmetry.space_group_name_H-M   'P 1'
#
loop_
_entity.id
_entity.type
_entity.pdbx_description
1 polymer ?
#
loop_
_entity_poly.entity_id
_entity_poly.type
_entity_poly.pdbx_seq_one_letter_code
_entity_poly.pdbx_strand_id
1 'polypeptide(L)'
;MNGVQPLPGSFRDPSGSVYQVEGRILRTVNECFSRDFDFVTSTGLFKTLATEGLLLPFEVMSSDVLGLSDPKPRYVLETPRLPFISYPYEWSFPALKAAALLHLRIHLQSLEVGVTLSDASAYNIQFQGNHPVFIDHLSFRRYQTGEMWVGHR
;
A
#
# COMPACT_ATOMS: atom_id res chain seq x y z
N MET A 1 7.50 -25.30 12.66
CA MET A 1 8.60 -24.73 11.85
C MET A 1 8.05 -23.52 11.14
N ASN A 2 8.56 -22.35 11.50
CA ASN A 2 7.96 -21.04 11.26
C ASN A 2 7.96 -20.69 9.77
N GLY A 3 6.80 -20.75 9.13
CA GLY A 3 6.58 -20.47 7.70
C GLY A 3 6.40 -19.00 7.36
N VAL A 4 6.99 -18.09 8.15
CA VAL A 4 6.96 -16.65 7.88
C VAL A 4 8.11 -16.32 6.95
N GLN A 5 7.82 -16.11 5.67
CA GLN A 5 8.82 -15.73 4.69
C GLN A 5 8.64 -14.26 4.32
N PRO A 6 9.62 -13.39 4.61
CA PRO A 6 9.56 -12.01 4.13
C PRO A 6 9.73 -11.97 2.61
N LEU A 7 8.94 -11.15 1.93
CA LEU A 7 9.02 -11.01 0.48
C LEU A 7 10.18 -10.06 0.09
N PRO A 8 11.04 -10.45 -0.87
CA PRO A 8 12.11 -9.59 -1.38
C PRO A 8 11.53 -8.27 -1.93
N GLY A 9 12.19 -7.15 -1.63
CA GLY A 9 11.76 -5.79 -2.03
C GLY A 9 11.12 -4.98 -0.91
N SER A 10 10.62 -5.64 0.16
CA SER A 10 9.92 -4.95 1.24
C SER A 10 10.81 -4.44 2.39
N PHE A 11 12.09 -4.82 2.42
CA PHE A 11 12.97 -4.62 3.58
C PHE A 11 13.56 -3.20 3.71
N ARG A 12 13.32 -2.32 2.75
CA ARG A 12 13.95 -0.99 2.72
C ARG A 12 13.12 0.11 3.37
N ASP A 13 11.81 -0.11 3.54
CA ASP A 13 10.93 0.89 4.12
C ASP A 13 10.84 0.74 5.65
N PRO A 14 11.25 1.74 6.45
CA PRO A 14 11.07 1.69 7.90
C PRO A 14 9.60 1.64 8.32
N SER A 15 8.67 2.02 7.43
CA SER A 15 7.23 2.10 7.70
C SER A 15 6.56 0.73 7.79
N GLY A 16 7.11 -0.30 7.13
CA GLY A 16 6.49 -1.63 7.12
C GLY A 16 7.18 -2.66 6.25
N SER A 17 6.67 -3.88 6.30
CA SER A 17 7.23 -5.03 5.58
C SER A 17 6.15 -6.02 5.14
N VAL A 18 6.38 -6.72 4.03
CA VAL A 18 5.46 -7.73 3.47
C VAL A 18 5.99 -9.13 3.74
N TYR A 19 5.10 -10.00 4.21
CA TYR A 19 5.33 -11.38 4.58
C TYR A 19 4.34 -12.29 3.88
N GLN A 20 4.81 -13.48 3.52
CA GLN A 20 3.97 -14.58 3.10
C GLN A 20 3.91 -15.61 4.23
N VAL A 21 2.70 -15.96 4.66
CA VAL A 21 2.43 -16.94 5.72
C VAL A 21 1.32 -17.88 5.27
N GLU A 22 1.65 -19.16 5.05
CA GLU A 22 0.67 -20.19 4.65
C GLU A 22 -0.15 -19.80 3.41
N GLY A 23 0.46 -19.07 2.47
CA GLY A 23 -0.19 -18.59 1.24
C GLY A 23 -0.94 -17.26 1.37
N ARG A 24 -1.08 -16.71 2.58
CA ARG A 24 -1.61 -15.38 2.86
C ARG A 24 -0.54 -14.31 2.66
N ILE A 25 -0.96 -13.12 2.24
CA ILE A 25 -0.09 -11.94 2.11
C ILE A 25 -0.40 -10.99 3.26
N LEU A 26 0.58 -10.84 4.14
CA LEU A 26 0.50 -10.00 5.33
C LEU A 26 1.46 -8.83 5.19
N ARG A 27 1.02 -7.63 5.56
CA ARG A 27 1.82 -6.40 5.53
C ARG A 27 1.88 -5.84 6.93
N THR A 28 3.01 -5.34 7.36
CA THR A 28 3.12 -4.68 8.66
C THR A 28 3.02 -3.18 8.51
N VAL A 29 2.47 -2.54 9.54
CA VAL A 29 2.58 -1.11 9.77
C VAL A 29 3.38 -0.94 11.06
N ASN A 30 4.56 -0.35 10.96
CA ASN A 30 5.44 -0.13 12.11
C ASN A 30 5.00 1.11 12.90
N GLU A 31 5.45 1.19 14.16
CA GLU A 31 5.05 2.27 15.08
C GLU A 31 5.35 3.67 14.51
N CYS A 32 6.44 3.83 13.75
CA CYS A 32 6.84 5.10 13.15
C CYS A 32 5.81 5.67 12.14
N PHE A 33 5.02 4.81 11.48
CA PHE A 33 4.03 5.22 10.48
C PHE A 33 2.58 5.14 10.99
N SER A 34 2.38 4.52 12.17
CA SER A 34 1.05 4.29 12.77
C SER A 34 0.17 5.54 12.81
N ARG A 35 0.73 6.70 13.13
CA ARG A 35 -0.01 7.96 13.21
C ARG A 35 -0.61 8.37 11.87
N ASP A 36 0.14 8.27 10.78
CA ASP A 36 -0.39 8.59 9.46
C ASP A 36 -1.42 7.55 9.02
N PHE A 37 -1.13 6.28 9.25
CA PHE A 37 -2.06 5.19 8.97
C PHE A 37 -3.42 5.36 9.69
N ASP A 38 -3.40 5.69 10.99
CA ASP A 38 -4.59 5.93 11.80
C ASP A 38 -5.40 7.13 11.25
N PHE A 39 -4.71 8.21 10.89
CA PHE A 39 -5.36 9.38 10.31
C PHE A 39 -6.05 9.03 8.99
N VAL A 40 -5.34 8.41 8.05
CA VAL A 40 -5.89 8.04 6.73
C VAL A 40 -7.05 7.05 6.87
N THR A 41 -6.95 6.12 7.83
CA THR A 41 -8.07 5.21 8.13
C THR A 41 -9.28 5.98 8.64
N SER A 42 -9.07 6.99 9.51
CA SER A 42 -10.16 7.78 10.10
C SER A 42 -10.91 8.67 9.09
N THR A 43 -10.28 9.03 7.96
CA THR A 43 -10.96 9.79 6.89
C THR A 43 -11.91 8.92 6.05
N GLY A 44 -11.83 7.59 6.17
CA GLY A 44 -12.57 6.65 5.34
C GLY A 44 -11.99 6.44 3.93
N LEU A 45 -10.88 7.10 3.60
CA LEU A 45 -10.28 7.07 2.26
C LEU A 45 -10.00 5.64 1.78
N PHE A 46 -9.35 4.82 2.61
CA PHE A 46 -9.02 3.44 2.26
C PHE A 46 -10.26 2.63 1.87
N LYS A 47 -11.36 2.79 2.60
CA LYS A 47 -12.62 2.10 2.30
C LYS A 47 -13.23 2.57 0.99
N THR A 48 -13.20 3.87 0.72
CA THR A 48 -13.68 4.46 -0.54
C THR A 48 -12.87 3.93 -1.72
N LEU A 49 -11.54 4.03 -1.68
CA LEU A 49 -10.65 3.58 -2.75
C LEU A 49 -10.74 2.08 -3.01
N ALA A 50 -10.87 1.27 -1.96
CA ALA A 50 -11.04 -0.17 -2.07
C ALA A 50 -12.39 -0.55 -2.71
N THR A 51 -13.48 0.12 -2.30
CA THR A 51 -14.81 -0.08 -2.91
C THR A 51 -14.83 0.29 -4.40
N GLU A 52 -14.09 1.33 -4.79
CA GLU A 52 -13.94 1.74 -6.19
C GLU A 52 -12.97 0.83 -6.99
N GLY A 53 -12.30 -0.13 -6.35
CA GLY A 53 -11.30 -0.99 -6.98
C GLY A 53 -9.99 -0.28 -7.33
N LEU A 54 -9.73 0.91 -6.77
CA LEU A 54 -8.52 1.70 -7.02
C LEU A 54 -7.36 1.27 -6.11
N LEU A 55 -7.67 0.84 -4.89
CA LEU A 55 -6.73 0.36 -3.89
C LEU A 55 -7.00 -1.11 -3.58
N LEU A 56 -5.96 -1.90 -3.40
CA LEU A 56 -6.09 -3.29 -2.96
C LEU A 56 -6.75 -3.31 -1.58
N PRO A 57 -7.88 -4.00 -1.39
CA PRO A 57 -8.54 -4.06 -0.10
C PRO A 57 -7.66 -4.77 0.93
N PHE A 58 -7.91 -4.50 2.20
CA PHE A 58 -7.19 -5.14 3.29
C PHE A 58 -8.07 -5.30 4.53
N GLU A 59 -7.68 -6.24 5.40
CA GLU A 59 -8.25 -6.41 6.73
C GLU A 59 -7.16 -6.18 7.79
N VAL A 60 -7.50 -5.50 8.88
CA VAL A 60 -6.58 -5.30 10.00
C VAL A 60 -6.63 -6.52 10.92
N MET A 61 -5.47 -7.12 11.15
CA MET A 61 -5.27 -8.32 11.94
C MET A 61 -4.52 -8.00 13.24
N SER A 62 -4.58 -8.93 14.21
CA SER A 62 -3.71 -8.86 15.38
C SER A 62 -2.24 -8.96 14.96
N SER A 63 -1.38 -8.16 15.58
CA SER A 63 0.07 -8.21 15.37
C SER A 63 0.71 -9.53 15.83
N ASP A 64 0.00 -10.31 16.66
CA ASP A 64 0.45 -11.64 17.10
C ASP A 64 0.46 -12.68 15.96
N VAL A 65 -0.29 -12.44 14.87
CA VAL A 65 -0.42 -13.39 13.74
C VAL A 65 0.94 -13.70 13.09
N LEU A 66 1.87 -12.75 13.09
CA LEU A 66 3.21 -12.95 12.53
C LEU A 66 4.20 -13.58 13.51
N GLY A 67 3.87 -13.64 14.82
CA GLY A 67 4.78 -14.15 15.85
C GLY A 67 6.13 -13.39 15.95
N LEU A 68 6.20 -12.15 15.46
CA LEU A 68 7.41 -11.33 15.50
C LEU A 68 7.67 -10.83 16.93
N SER A 69 8.88 -11.04 17.42
CA SER A 69 9.24 -10.79 18.82
C SER A 69 9.71 -9.35 19.08
N ASP A 70 10.46 -8.74 18.15
CA ASP A 70 10.98 -7.36 18.27
C ASP A 70 11.64 -6.90 16.94
N PRO A 71 11.39 -5.68 16.41
CA PRO A 71 10.28 -4.79 16.76
C PRO A 71 8.94 -5.36 16.34
N LYS A 72 7.98 -5.34 17.28
CA LYS A 72 6.60 -5.76 17.01
C LYS A 72 5.90 -4.67 16.18
N PRO A 73 5.29 -5.01 15.04
CA PRO A 73 4.56 -4.04 14.25
C PRO A 73 3.31 -3.57 15.00
N ARG A 74 2.89 -2.33 14.75
CA ARG A 74 1.68 -1.76 15.34
C ARG A 74 0.43 -2.44 14.78
N TYR A 75 0.39 -2.62 13.46
CA TYR A 75 -0.70 -3.30 12.76
C TYR A 75 -0.16 -4.36 11.81
N VAL A 76 -0.99 -5.36 11.53
CA VAL A 76 -0.80 -6.30 10.43
C VAL A 76 -2.01 -6.17 9.52
N LEU A 77 -1.78 -6.04 8.22
CA LEU A 77 -2.80 -5.93 7.19
C LEU A 77 -2.78 -7.21 6.35
N GLU A 78 -3.88 -7.92 6.27
CA GLU A 78 -4.04 -9.01 5.32
C GLU A 78 -4.60 -8.46 4.01
N THR A 79 -3.94 -8.76 2.89
CA THR A 79 -4.39 -8.35 1.55
C THR A 79 -4.66 -9.57 0.67
N PRO A 80 -5.61 -9.49 -0.28
CA PRO A 80 -5.79 -10.54 -1.27
C PRO A 80 -4.50 -10.81 -2.03
N ARG A 81 -4.23 -12.09 -2.27
CA ARG A 81 -3.12 -12.49 -3.13
C ARG A 81 -3.45 -12.17 -4.59
N LEU A 82 -2.59 -11.38 -5.22
CA LEU A 82 -2.65 -11.18 -6.67
C LEU A 82 -2.12 -12.44 -7.39
N PRO A 83 -2.76 -12.87 -8.49
CA PRO A 83 -2.39 -14.10 -9.19
C PRO A 83 -0.99 -14.01 -9.83
N PHE A 84 -0.58 -12.81 -10.23
CA PHE A 84 0.78 -12.53 -10.71
C PHE A 84 1.20 -11.13 -10.26
N ILE A 85 2.51 -10.94 -10.16
CA ILE A 85 3.14 -9.63 -9.99
C ILE A 85 3.84 -9.29 -11.30
N SER A 86 3.63 -8.07 -11.79
CA SER A 86 4.27 -7.54 -12.99
C SER A 86 5.05 -6.29 -12.65
N TYR A 87 6.04 -5.97 -13.48
CA TYR A 87 6.94 -4.85 -13.25
C TYR A 87 6.77 -3.77 -14.32
N PRO A 88 7.03 -2.48 -13.99
CA PRO A 88 6.84 -1.38 -14.93
C PRO A 88 7.55 -1.54 -16.28
N TYR A 89 8.71 -2.20 -16.31
CA TYR A 89 9.46 -2.47 -17.54
C TYR A 89 8.84 -3.56 -18.43
N GLU A 90 7.84 -4.30 -17.94
CA GLU A 90 7.09 -5.31 -18.69
C GLU A 90 5.82 -4.72 -19.32
N TRP A 91 5.47 -3.49 -18.96
CA TRP A 91 4.20 -2.88 -19.34
C TRP A 91 4.27 -2.20 -20.69
N SER A 92 3.23 -2.40 -21.50
CA SER A 92 3.01 -1.63 -22.72
C SER A 92 2.69 -0.17 -22.41
N PHE A 93 2.82 0.71 -23.40
CA PHE A 93 2.46 2.12 -23.24
C PHE A 93 1.01 2.33 -22.73
N PRO A 94 -0.03 1.63 -23.25
CA PRO A 94 -1.37 1.71 -22.68
C PRO A 94 -1.45 1.33 -21.20
N ALA A 95 -0.72 0.30 -20.77
CA ALA A 95 -0.67 -0.11 -19.36
C ALA A 95 0.02 0.94 -18.49
N LEU A 96 1.15 1.51 -18.93
CA LEU A 96 1.83 2.62 -18.26
C LEU A 96 0.91 3.85 -18.11
N LYS A 97 0.18 4.20 -19.17
CA LYS A 97 -0.80 5.29 -19.14
C LYS A 97 -1.93 5.01 -18.14
N ALA A 98 -2.46 3.79 -18.12
CA ALA A 98 -3.51 3.40 -17.19
C ALA A 98 -3.02 3.48 -15.73
N ALA A 99 -1.81 3.03 -15.46
CA ALA A 99 -1.17 3.14 -14.15
C ALA A 99 -1.02 4.62 -13.72
N ALA A 100 -0.49 5.48 -14.59
CA ALA A 100 -0.35 6.91 -14.30
C ALA A 100 -1.70 7.60 -14.01
N LEU A 101 -2.75 7.28 -14.79
CA LEU A 101 -4.09 7.82 -14.58
C LEU A 101 -4.72 7.34 -13.28
N LEU A 102 -4.54 6.06 -12.92
CA LEU A 102 -4.95 5.55 -11.61
C LEU A 102 -4.29 6.34 -10.48
N HIS A 103 -2.97 6.54 -10.58
CA HIS A 103 -2.20 7.24 -9.58
C HIS A 103 -2.72 8.66 -9.34
N LEU A 104 -2.93 9.42 -10.42
CA LEU A 104 -3.46 10.78 -10.35
C LEU A 104 -4.88 10.81 -9.78
N ARG A 105 -5.74 9.85 -10.16
CA ARG A 105 -7.09 9.75 -9.64
C ARG A 105 -7.09 9.52 -8.12
N ILE A 106 -6.28 8.57 -7.64
CA ILE A 106 -6.13 8.30 -6.21
C ILE A 106 -5.62 9.55 -5.49
N HIS A 107 -4.61 10.22 -6.05
CA HIS A 107 -4.03 11.38 -5.41
C HIS A 107 -5.03 12.53 -5.28
N LEU A 108 -5.80 12.82 -6.34
CA LEU A 108 -6.85 13.84 -6.32
C LEU A 108 -7.92 13.55 -5.27
N GLN A 109 -8.43 12.30 -5.22
CA GLN A 109 -9.41 11.90 -4.19
C GLN A 109 -8.82 11.95 -2.77
N SER A 110 -7.54 11.64 -2.61
CA SER A 110 -6.85 11.75 -1.31
C SER A 110 -6.81 13.18 -0.80
N LEU A 111 -6.56 14.15 -1.70
CA LEU A 111 -6.45 15.57 -1.34
C LEU A 111 -7.79 16.13 -0.83
N GLU A 112 -8.93 15.64 -1.31
CA GLU A 112 -10.27 16.05 -0.87
C GLU A 112 -10.50 15.80 0.63
N VAL A 113 -9.77 14.85 1.22
CA VAL A 113 -9.87 14.47 2.64
C VAL A 113 -8.59 14.76 3.43
N GLY A 114 -7.74 15.66 2.91
CA GLY A 114 -6.51 16.09 3.60
C GLY A 114 -5.43 15.01 3.64
N VAL A 115 -5.38 14.12 2.65
CA VAL A 115 -4.37 13.07 2.50
C VAL A 115 -3.55 13.31 1.23
N THR A 116 -2.27 12.96 1.27
CA THR A 116 -1.36 13.02 0.12
C THR A 116 -0.61 11.71 -0.07
N LEU A 117 -0.17 11.44 -1.30
CA LEU A 117 0.70 10.30 -1.61
C LEU A 117 2.17 10.71 -1.45
N SER A 118 2.95 9.93 -0.71
CA SER A 118 4.39 10.15 -0.53
C SER A 118 5.25 9.47 -1.59
N ASP A 119 4.75 8.42 -2.24
CA ASP A 119 5.47 7.67 -3.26
C ASP A 119 4.61 7.37 -4.50
N ALA A 120 5.03 7.96 -5.61
CA ALA A 120 4.43 7.86 -6.93
C ALA A 120 5.07 6.81 -7.84
N SER A 121 5.85 5.90 -7.25
CA SER A 121 6.50 4.82 -7.98
C SER A 121 5.48 3.97 -8.73
N ALA A 122 5.78 3.69 -10.00
CA ALA A 122 4.99 2.75 -10.80
C ALA A 122 5.00 1.33 -10.19
N TYR A 123 5.98 0.99 -9.36
CA TYR A 123 6.04 -0.31 -8.68
C TYR A 123 4.91 -0.51 -7.64
N ASN A 124 4.28 0.59 -7.21
CA ASN A 124 3.13 0.55 -6.29
C ASN A 124 1.81 0.24 -7.00
N ILE A 125 1.84 -0.01 -8.31
CA ILE A 125 0.68 -0.39 -9.12
C ILE A 125 0.86 -1.82 -9.61
N GLN A 126 -0.22 -2.59 -9.55
CA GLN A 126 -0.33 -3.92 -10.15
C GLN A 126 -1.60 -4.00 -11.00
N PHE A 127 -1.83 -5.14 -11.65
CA PHE A 127 -3.00 -5.33 -12.51
C PHE A 127 -3.82 -6.54 -12.07
N GLN A 128 -5.14 -6.33 -11.96
CA GLN A 128 -6.13 -7.39 -11.88
C GLN A 128 -6.78 -7.54 -13.26
N GLY A 129 -6.28 -8.48 -14.06
CA GLY A 129 -6.62 -8.53 -15.48
C GLY A 129 -6.05 -7.31 -16.21
N ASN A 130 -6.93 -6.48 -16.78
CA ASN A 130 -6.58 -5.21 -17.43
C ASN A 130 -6.81 -3.97 -16.54
N HIS A 131 -7.23 -4.15 -15.30
CA HIS A 131 -7.51 -3.06 -14.37
C HIS A 131 -6.30 -2.80 -13.46
N PRO A 132 -5.70 -1.60 -13.51
CA PRO A 132 -4.63 -1.25 -12.58
C PRO A 132 -5.23 -1.09 -11.16
N VAL A 133 -4.47 -1.50 -10.16
CA VAL A 133 -4.81 -1.37 -8.73
C VAL A 133 -3.57 -0.92 -7.96
N PHE A 134 -3.74 0.02 -7.05
CA PHE A 134 -2.67 0.48 -6.17
C PHE A 134 -2.50 -0.48 -5.00
N ILE A 135 -1.27 -0.84 -4.68
CA ILE A 135 -0.99 -1.88 -3.70
C ILE A 135 -0.26 -1.37 -2.47
N ASP A 136 0.22 -0.13 -2.40
CA ASP A 136 0.99 0.34 -1.26
C ASP A 136 0.17 1.21 -0.29
N HIS A 137 -0.28 0.63 0.82
CA HIS A 137 -1.04 1.34 1.85
C HIS A 137 -0.20 2.36 2.63
N LEU A 138 1.13 2.22 2.65
CA LEU A 138 2.03 3.08 3.42
C LEU A 138 2.51 4.31 2.64
N SER A 139 2.04 4.45 1.39
CA SER A 139 2.21 5.67 0.59
C SER A 139 1.26 6.80 1.00
N PHE A 140 0.26 6.57 1.83
CA PHE A 140 -0.75 7.58 2.19
C PHE A 140 -0.42 8.25 3.52
N ARG A 141 -0.29 9.58 3.53
CA ARG A 141 0.01 10.36 4.75
C ARG A 141 -0.83 11.61 4.84
N ARG A 142 -0.85 12.23 6.02
CA ARG A 142 -1.46 13.56 6.20
C ARG A 142 -0.87 14.56 5.21
N TYR A 143 -1.75 15.30 4.56
CA TYR A 143 -1.37 16.48 3.81
C TYR A 143 -1.00 17.62 4.77
N GLN A 144 0.11 18.30 4.49
CA GLN A 144 0.55 19.50 5.18
C GLN A 144 0.21 20.72 4.32
N THR A 145 -0.56 21.65 4.85
CA THR A 145 -1.01 22.83 4.09
C THR A 145 0.15 23.58 3.47
N GLY A 146 0.08 23.77 2.15
CA GLY A 146 1.10 24.49 1.37
C GLY A 146 2.29 23.64 0.94
N GLU A 147 2.31 22.33 1.26
CA GLU A 147 3.34 21.45 0.72
C GLU A 147 3.14 21.19 -0.78
N MET A 148 4.25 21.10 -1.50
CA MET A 148 4.27 20.60 -2.87
C MET A 148 4.22 19.08 -2.86
N TRP A 149 3.60 18.49 -3.88
CA TRP A 149 3.66 17.04 -4.05
C TRP A 149 5.07 16.63 -4.47
N VAL A 150 5.77 15.93 -3.58
CA VAL A 150 7.16 15.47 -3.82
C VAL A 150 7.20 14.39 -4.90
N GLY A 151 6.11 13.63 -5.07
CA GLY A 151 5.99 12.60 -6.11
C GLY A 151 6.83 11.37 -5.81
N HIS A 152 8.15 11.47 -5.78
CA HIS A 152 9.06 10.36 -5.51
C HIS A 152 10.38 10.94 -5.00
N ARG A 153 11.12 10.21 -4.16
CA ARG A 153 12.47 10.60 -3.72
C ARG A 153 13.56 9.95 -4.55
#